data_AF-A0A251SLH4-F1
#
_entry.id   AF-A0A251SLH4-F1
#
_cell.length_a   1.000
_cell.length_b   1.000
_cell.length_c   1.000
_cell.angle_alpha   90.00
_cell.angle_beta   90.00
_cell.angle_gamma   90.00
#
_symmetry.space_group_name_H-M   'P 1'
#
loop_
_entity.id
_entity.type
_entity.pdbx_description
1 polymer ?
#
loop_
_entity_poly.entity_id
_entity_poly.type
_entity_poly.pdbx_seq_one_letter_code
_entity_poly.pdbx_strand_id
1 'polypeptide(L)'
;MASFKGLFFMVSASLIILRMVFFFVTSISSTSELLMKHDNLHDAHHFDLKPPFDHDQSSEIFTPSISILSRYNDVVRVLHDEKPLSKSTVDDESGVAHEDGEMPTANTSHEGGQLSKEPLNVKEVYHEKDIFLENYNQMNKTMKIYVYPHETTDPFANIFLPDNHGSPGGNYASESYFKIALSMSHFVTQDPSDADLFFLPFSIASMRHDKRIGVGGIKTFIKDYIFNISHKYPFWNRTGGADHFYVACHSIGRTAMEKAPEVSLNAIQVVCSSSYFLQGYTAHKDASIPQIWPRPGVRPTRHPSKREMLAFYAGAMNSRVRESLVQTWINDSEIAVHQKRLKTPYSESLLGSKFCIHAKGFEVNTARIGDAIYYGCVPVVLADHYDLPFGDVLNWNSFSVVVSTQDIAFLKTILNKIVESDEYLKMQKNVLQVQKHFEWHQIPVDFDTFYMVLYELWLRRSSVRIHSFN
;
A
#
# COMPACT_ATOMS: atom_id res chain seq x y z
N MET A 1 -38.42 11.80 56.49
CA MET A 1 -37.05 11.39 56.10
C MET A 1 -36.97 11.36 54.58
N ALA A 2 -36.49 12.43 53.96
CA ALA A 2 -36.17 12.46 52.53
C ALA A 2 -34.70 12.08 52.35
N SER A 3 -34.43 11.19 51.41
CA SER A 3 -33.15 10.46 51.26
C SER A 3 -32.02 11.37 50.76
N PHE A 4 -31.03 11.58 51.62
CA PHE A 4 -29.76 12.32 51.35
C PHE A 4 -28.86 11.67 50.27
N LYS A 5 -29.24 10.51 49.70
CA LYS A 5 -28.40 9.76 48.75
C LYS A 5 -28.41 10.31 47.32
N GLY A 6 -29.45 11.04 46.91
CA GLY A 6 -29.54 11.59 45.56
C GLY A 6 -28.63 12.79 45.31
N LEU A 7 -28.33 13.57 46.36
CA LEU A 7 -27.55 14.80 46.23
C LEU A 7 -26.05 14.51 46.02
N PHE A 8 -25.53 13.43 46.60
CA PHE A 8 -24.12 13.03 46.44
C PHE A 8 -23.80 12.48 45.03
N PHE A 9 -24.76 11.80 44.38
CA PHE A 9 -24.56 11.26 43.03
C PHE A 9 -24.62 12.35 41.94
N MET A 10 -25.45 13.37 42.13
CA MET A 10 -25.53 14.49 41.18
C MET A 10 -24.26 15.33 41.23
N VAL A 11 -23.73 15.62 42.42
CA VAL A 11 -22.51 16.42 42.57
C VAL A 11 -21.27 15.71 41.99
N SER A 12 -21.16 14.39 42.15
CA SER A 12 -20.04 13.63 41.58
C SER A 12 -20.08 13.53 40.06
N ALA A 13 -21.27 13.35 39.47
CA ALA A 13 -21.45 13.34 38.02
C ALA A 13 -21.13 14.71 37.39
N SER A 14 -21.56 15.81 38.01
CA SER A 14 -21.26 17.17 37.54
C SER A 14 -19.76 17.49 37.58
N LEU A 15 -19.03 17.03 38.59
CA LEU A 15 -17.58 17.20 38.71
C LEU A 15 -16.78 16.42 37.65
N ILE A 16 -17.26 15.23 37.26
CA ILE A 16 -16.64 14.43 36.19
C ILE A 16 -16.85 15.11 34.83
N ILE A 17 -18.06 15.60 34.56
CA ILE A 17 -18.36 16.33 33.31
C ILE A 17 -17.52 17.61 33.25
N LEU A 18 -17.41 18.37 34.35
CA LEU A 18 -16.60 19.58 34.38
C LEU A 18 -15.10 19.30 34.15
N ARG A 19 -14.58 18.18 34.68
CA ARG A 19 -13.19 17.75 34.42
C ARG A 19 -12.97 17.32 32.96
N MET A 20 -13.93 16.61 32.36
CA MET A 20 -13.83 16.24 30.95
C MET A 20 -13.89 17.46 30.04
N VAL A 21 -14.82 18.39 30.29
CA VAL A 21 -14.92 19.64 29.52
C VAL A 21 -13.63 20.47 29.68
N PHE A 22 -13.08 20.59 30.90
CA PHE A 22 -11.83 21.30 31.11
C PHE A 22 -10.66 20.64 30.37
N PHE A 23 -10.55 19.31 30.39
CA PHE A 23 -9.52 18.57 29.66
C PHE A 23 -9.63 18.75 28.13
N PHE A 24 -10.85 18.72 27.59
CA PHE A 24 -11.08 18.98 26.16
C PHE A 24 -10.76 20.42 25.78
N VAL A 25 -11.16 21.41 26.58
CA VAL A 25 -10.88 22.82 26.31
C VAL A 25 -9.37 23.10 26.39
N THR A 26 -8.66 22.56 27.39
CA THR A 26 -7.20 22.74 27.49
C THR A 26 -6.43 21.98 26.42
N SER A 27 -6.86 20.76 26.05
CA SER A 27 -6.23 20.02 24.96
C SER A 27 -6.46 20.69 23.61
N ILE A 28 -7.66 21.21 23.33
CA ILE A 28 -7.96 21.90 22.05
C ILE A 28 -7.23 23.23 21.98
N SER A 29 -7.17 24.01 23.07
CA SER A 29 -6.38 25.25 23.08
C SER A 29 -4.88 24.97 22.93
N SER A 30 -4.34 23.95 23.61
CA SER A 30 -2.94 23.57 23.51
C SER A 30 -2.55 23.02 22.14
N THR A 31 -3.43 22.29 21.45
CA THR A 31 -3.16 21.83 20.08
C THR A 31 -3.36 22.95 19.05
N SER A 32 -4.28 23.88 19.30
CA SER A 32 -4.49 25.04 18.42
C SER A 32 -3.33 26.05 18.45
N GLU A 33 -2.71 26.29 19.61
CA GLU A 33 -1.50 27.13 19.70
C GLU A 33 -0.26 26.44 19.11
N LEU A 34 -0.20 25.10 19.17
CA LEU A 34 0.86 24.32 18.53
C LEU A 34 0.71 24.27 16.99
N LEU A 35 -0.52 24.20 16.47
CA LEU A 35 -0.79 24.29 15.03
C LEU A 35 -0.57 25.71 14.48
N MET A 36 -1.09 26.74 15.16
CA MET A 36 -0.97 28.14 14.70
C MET A 36 0.48 28.67 14.72
N LYS A 37 1.35 28.08 15.56
CA LYS A 37 2.79 28.40 15.56
C LYS A 37 3.56 27.66 14.45
N HIS A 38 2.96 26.60 13.87
CA HIS A 38 3.55 25.84 12.76
C HIS A 38 3.28 26.49 11.39
N ASP A 39 2.21 27.29 11.27
CA ASP A 39 1.81 27.95 10.01
C ASP A 39 2.62 29.22 9.69
N ASN A 40 3.44 29.72 10.62
CA ASN A 40 4.25 30.95 10.43
C ASN A 40 5.76 30.72 10.36
N LEU A 41 6.22 29.48 10.15
CA LEU A 41 7.63 29.16 9.97
C LEU A 41 7.86 28.29 8.73
N HIS A 42 7.46 28.78 7.56
CA HIS A 42 8.02 28.35 6.29
C HIS A 42 9.40 29.01 6.10
N ASP A 43 10.37 28.62 6.94
CA ASP A 43 11.78 28.75 6.61
C ASP A 43 12.34 27.34 6.44
N ALA A 44 12.86 27.09 5.24
CA ALA A 44 13.45 25.82 4.83
C ALA A 44 14.76 25.56 5.60
N HIS A 45 14.64 25.11 6.85
CA HIS A 45 15.71 24.45 7.58
C HIS A 45 15.37 22.97 7.72
N HIS A 46 15.92 22.17 6.80
CA HIS A 46 15.98 20.71 6.93
C HIS A 46 16.78 20.39 8.20
N PHE A 47 16.09 20.00 9.27
CA PHE A 47 16.74 19.35 10.39
C PHE A 47 17.04 17.92 9.96
N ASP A 48 18.31 17.65 9.66
CA ASP A 48 18.82 16.29 9.50
C ASP A 48 18.73 15.59 10.88
N LEU A 49 17.63 14.86 11.10
CA LEU A 49 17.31 14.18 12.36
C LEU A 49 18.05 12.84 12.50
N LYS A 50 19.10 12.61 11.70
CA LYS A 50 19.92 11.39 11.82
C LYS A 50 20.50 11.32 13.24
N PRO A 51 20.19 10.28 14.01
CA PRO A 51 20.81 10.10 15.32
C PRO A 51 22.32 9.97 15.12
N PRO A 52 23.15 10.57 16.00
CA PRO A 52 24.59 10.57 15.84
C PRO A 52 25.14 9.14 15.75
N PHE A 53 26.04 8.93 14.79
CA PHE A 53 26.75 7.68 14.60
C PHE A 53 28.00 7.69 15.48
N ASP A 54 28.11 6.73 16.40
CA ASP A 54 29.29 6.61 17.25
C ASP A 54 30.38 5.87 16.46
N HIS A 55 31.39 6.60 15.98
CA HIS A 55 32.45 6.08 15.10
C HIS A 55 33.44 5.14 15.80
N ASP A 56 33.33 4.94 17.11
CA ASP A 56 34.33 4.23 17.94
C ASP A 56 34.15 2.70 18.02
N GLN A 57 33.23 2.11 17.25
CA GLN A 57 33.16 0.66 17.08
C GLN A 57 33.59 0.28 15.67
N SER A 58 34.83 -0.23 15.56
CA SER A 58 35.37 -0.84 14.34
C SER A 58 34.50 -2.04 13.91
N SER A 59 33.42 -1.79 13.16
CA SER A 59 32.71 -2.84 12.45
C SER A 59 33.57 -3.27 11.27
N GLU A 60 33.86 -4.57 11.17
CA GLU A 60 34.38 -5.15 9.94
C GLU A 60 33.47 -4.73 8.79
N ILE A 61 34.00 -3.89 7.89
CA ILE A 61 33.36 -3.56 6.63
C ILE A 61 33.32 -4.87 5.85
N PHE A 62 32.19 -5.57 5.94
CA PHE A 62 31.96 -6.73 5.14
C PHE A 62 31.80 -6.24 3.69
N THR A 63 32.83 -6.44 2.87
CA THR A 63 32.76 -6.23 1.43
C THR A 63 32.22 -7.51 0.79
N PRO A 64 30.91 -7.63 0.52
CA PRO A 64 30.44 -8.75 -0.28
C PRO A 64 31.06 -8.61 -1.68
N SER A 65 31.73 -9.66 -2.15
CA SER A 65 32.17 -9.76 -3.55
C SER A 65 30.92 -9.88 -4.43
N ILE A 66 30.39 -8.75 -4.88
CA ILE A 66 29.22 -8.70 -5.73
C ILE A 66 29.62 -9.04 -7.17
N SER A 67 29.36 -10.29 -7.54
CA SER A 67 29.28 -10.75 -8.94
C SER A 67 27.94 -10.37 -9.62
N ILE A 68 27.14 -9.49 -9.01
CA ILE A 68 25.84 -9.06 -9.56
C ILE A 68 26.02 -8.11 -10.75
N LEU A 69 27.10 -7.30 -10.79
CA LEU A 69 27.38 -6.42 -11.92
C LEU A 69 27.79 -7.19 -13.19
N SER A 70 28.43 -8.37 -13.04
CA SER A 70 28.81 -9.21 -14.19
C SER A 70 27.59 -9.74 -14.95
N ARG A 71 26.49 -10.03 -14.24
CA ARG A 71 25.25 -10.53 -14.87
C ARG A 71 24.44 -9.43 -15.56
N TYR A 72 24.69 -8.15 -15.24
CA TYR A 72 24.05 -7.03 -15.93
C TYR A 72 24.47 -6.98 -17.41
N ASN A 73 25.76 -7.16 -17.71
CA ASN A 73 26.25 -7.12 -19.09
C ASN A 73 25.87 -8.36 -19.91
N ASP A 74 25.73 -9.53 -19.27
CA ASP A 74 25.35 -10.76 -19.97
C ASP A 74 23.85 -10.78 -20.34
N VAL A 75 22.98 -10.22 -19.50
CA VAL A 75 21.54 -10.11 -19.79
C VAL A 75 21.24 -9.06 -20.87
N VAL A 76 21.97 -7.93 -20.88
CA VAL A 76 21.84 -6.90 -21.92
C VAL A 76 22.33 -7.40 -23.28
N ARG A 77 23.33 -8.30 -23.33
CA ARG A 77 23.79 -8.91 -24.59
C ARG A 77 22.79 -9.90 -25.19
N VAL A 78 22.10 -10.68 -24.37
CA VAL A 78 21.15 -11.69 -24.86
C VAL A 78 19.88 -11.07 -25.46
N LEU A 79 19.51 -9.84 -25.08
CA LEU A 79 18.32 -9.17 -25.61
C LEU A 79 18.56 -8.40 -26.94
N HIS A 80 19.80 -8.29 -27.42
CA HIS A 80 20.11 -7.55 -28.65
C HIS A 80 20.40 -8.42 -29.88
N ASP A 81 20.49 -9.75 -29.76
CA ASP A 81 20.95 -10.63 -30.87
C ASP A 81 19.90 -11.58 -31.48
N GLU A 82 18.62 -11.51 -31.12
CA GLU A 82 17.58 -12.24 -31.87
C GLU A 82 17.02 -11.41 -33.03
N LYS A 83 17.71 -11.49 -34.17
CA LYS A 83 17.17 -11.16 -35.50
C LYS A 83 16.11 -12.19 -35.93
N PRO A 84 15.01 -11.79 -36.57
CA PRO A 84 13.99 -12.72 -37.05
C PRO A 84 14.43 -13.40 -38.37
N LEU A 85 14.38 -14.73 -38.42
CA LEU A 85 14.66 -15.52 -39.62
C LEU A 85 13.37 -15.92 -40.35
N SER A 86 13.26 -15.43 -41.60
CA SER A 86 12.56 -15.94 -42.79
C SER A 86 11.04 -16.28 -42.76
N LYS A 87 10.30 -15.54 -43.59
CA LYS A 87 9.02 -15.92 -44.21
C LYS A 87 9.25 -16.93 -45.36
N SER A 88 8.29 -17.83 -45.59
CA SER A 88 8.01 -18.44 -46.89
C SER A 88 6.68 -17.92 -47.45
N THR A 89 6.76 -17.55 -48.73
CA THR A 89 5.82 -16.97 -49.70
C THR A 89 4.53 -17.77 -49.96
N VAL A 90 3.43 -17.06 -50.30
CA VAL A 90 2.72 -17.13 -51.62
C VAL A 90 1.94 -15.81 -51.85
N ASP A 91 2.23 -15.23 -53.01
CA ASP A 91 1.60 -14.24 -53.94
C ASP A 91 0.06 -13.98 -53.79
N ASP A 92 -0.57 -12.88 -54.24
CA ASP A 92 -0.26 -11.97 -55.36
C ASP A 92 -1.09 -10.65 -55.33
N GLU A 93 -0.59 -9.62 -56.04
CA GLU A 93 -1.23 -8.43 -56.70
C GLU A 93 -2.25 -7.52 -55.93
N SER A 94 -2.30 -6.18 -56.06
CA SER A 94 -1.64 -5.16 -56.90
C SER A 94 -2.07 -3.74 -56.43
N GLY A 95 -1.28 -2.70 -56.74
CA GLY A 95 -1.80 -1.32 -56.96
C GLY A 95 -1.41 -0.25 -55.93
N VAL A 96 -0.30 0.45 -56.17
CA VAL A 96 0.19 1.66 -55.47
C VAL A 96 -0.37 2.92 -56.13
N ALA A 97 -0.69 3.94 -55.32
CA ALA A 97 -0.52 5.34 -55.71
C ALA A 97 -0.11 6.17 -54.47
N HIS A 98 1.08 6.77 -54.56
CA HIS A 98 1.62 7.78 -53.65
C HIS A 98 1.02 9.14 -53.97
N GLU A 99 0.73 9.94 -52.95
CA GLU A 99 0.75 11.40 -53.06
C GLU A 99 1.27 12.00 -51.75
N ASP A 100 2.41 12.70 -51.86
CA ASP A 100 3.01 13.55 -50.86
C ASP A 100 2.24 14.88 -50.75
N GLY A 101 2.09 15.40 -49.54
CA GLY A 101 1.45 16.70 -49.30
C GLY A 101 1.81 17.27 -47.93
N GLU A 102 2.77 18.18 -47.93
CA GLU A 102 3.21 18.99 -46.79
C GLU A 102 2.27 20.19 -46.52
N MET A 103 2.45 20.78 -45.32
CA MET A 103 2.02 22.10 -44.78
C MET A 103 0.63 22.26 -44.11
N PRO A 104 0.41 23.28 -43.25
CA PRO A 104 1.34 24.02 -42.37
C PRO A 104 0.78 24.31 -40.94
N THR A 105 1.64 24.89 -40.12
CA THR A 105 1.40 25.45 -38.78
C THR A 105 0.68 26.81 -38.76
N ALA A 106 -0.03 27.02 -37.64
CA ALA A 106 -0.30 28.28 -36.91
C ALA A 106 -1.49 29.18 -37.34
N ASN A 107 -2.43 29.42 -36.42
CA ASN A 107 -2.48 30.66 -35.63
C ASN A 107 -3.69 30.74 -34.68
N THR A 108 -3.42 31.34 -33.53
CA THR A 108 -4.34 31.79 -32.48
C THR A 108 -4.85 33.21 -32.77
N SER A 109 -6.11 33.51 -32.43
CA SER A 109 -6.51 34.72 -31.69
C SER A 109 -8.01 34.78 -31.33
N HIS A 110 -8.23 35.05 -30.05
CA HIS A 110 -9.33 35.66 -29.27
C HIS A 110 -10.75 35.90 -29.83
N GLU A 111 -11.75 35.50 -29.03
CA GLU A 111 -12.77 36.35 -28.34
C GLU A 111 -13.56 35.43 -27.37
N GLY A 112 -13.64 35.69 -26.06
CA GLY A 112 -14.64 36.56 -25.44
C GLY A 112 -15.72 35.73 -24.72
N GLY A 113 -15.70 35.67 -23.38
CA GLY A 113 -16.76 34.98 -22.62
C GLY A 113 -16.38 34.56 -21.20
N GLN A 114 -16.35 35.52 -20.28
CA GLN A 114 -16.19 35.29 -18.85
C GLN A 114 -17.52 34.73 -18.30
N LEU A 115 -17.60 33.41 -18.14
CA LEU A 115 -18.64 32.75 -17.37
C LEU A 115 -17.97 32.08 -16.17
N SER A 116 -18.05 32.74 -15.02
CA SER A 116 -17.69 32.17 -13.72
C SER A 116 -18.60 30.99 -13.41
N LYS A 117 -18.25 29.82 -13.93
CA LYS A 117 -18.68 28.55 -13.35
C LYS A 117 -17.86 28.38 -12.09
N GLU A 118 -18.50 28.47 -10.93
CA GLU A 118 -17.94 27.85 -9.73
C GLU A 118 -17.54 26.41 -10.10
N PRO A 119 -16.33 25.96 -9.73
CA PRO A 119 -15.91 24.63 -10.11
C PRO A 119 -16.79 23.64 -9.38
N LEU A 120 -17.61 22.91 -10.16
CA LEU A 120 -18.16 21.61 -9.77
C LEU A 120 -17.03 20.87 -9.05
N ASN A 121 -17.19 20.60 -7.76
CA ASN A 121 -16.19 19.99 -6.90
C ASN A 121 -15.69 18.66 -7.51
N VAL A 122 -14.63 18.73 -8.32
CA VAL A 122 -13.94 17.56 -8.85
C VAL A 122 -13.10 17.06 -7.70
N LYS A 123 -13.59 16.03 -6.99
CA LYS A 123 -12.78 15.35 -5.98
C LYS A 123 -11.51 14.83 -6.65
N GLU A 124 -10.39 15.47 -6.36
CA GLU A 124 -9.08 15.06 -6.87
C GLU A 124 -8.67 13.71 -6.25
N VAL A 125 -7.86 12.94 -7.01
CA VAL A 125 -7.41 11.61 -6.57
C VAL A 125 -6.34 11.65 -5.49
N TYR A 126 -5.66 12.79 -5.33
CA TYR A 126 -4.67 13.04 -4.29
C TYR A 126 -5.28 13.94 -3.22
N HIS A 127 -4.84 13.80 -1.97
CA HIS A 127 -5.20 14.75 -0.91
C HIS A 127 -4.52 16.10 -1.14
N GLU A 128 -3.20 16.09 -1.30
CA GLU A 128 -2.36 17.28 -1.55
C GLU A 128 -1.33 16.94 -2.63
N LYS A 129 -1.71 17.12 -3.89
CA LYS A 129 -0.93 16.63 -5.05
C LYS A 129 0.46 17.27 -5.12
N ASP A 130 0.54 18.58 -4.94
CA ASP A 130 1.79 19.31 -5.13
C ASP A 130 2.80 18.97 -4.02
N ILE A 131 2.34 18.88 -2.77
CA ILE A 131 3.14 18.43 -1.63
C ILE A 131 3.62 16.99 -1.84
N PHE A 132 2.75 16.09 -2.30
CA PHE A 132 3.12 14.72 -2.63
C PHE A 132 4.23 14.67 -3.67
N LEU A 133 4.10 15.41 -4.78
CA LEU A 133 5.08 15.40 -5.87
C LEU A 133 6.43 16.00 -5.44
N GLU A 134 6.42 17.06 -4.64
CA GLU A 134 7.63 17.66 -4.10
C GLU A 134 8.37 16.69 -3.16
N ASN A 135 7.66 16.12 -2.18
CA ASN A 135 8.23 15.16 -1.23
C ASN A 135 8.68 13.87 -1.93
N TYR A 136 7.94 13.41 -2.94
CA TYR A 136 8.32 12.26 -3.77
C TYR A 136 9.64 12.51 -4.48
N ASN A 137 9.79 13.69 -5.10
CA ASN A 137 11.03 14.07 -5.79
C ASN A 137 12.20 14.14 -4.81
N GLN A 138 11.98 14.62 -3.59
CA GLN A 138 13.01 14.61 -2.56
C GLN A 138 13.38 13.18 -2.16
N MET A 139 12.40 12.36 -1.78
CA MET A 139 12.59 10.96 -1.43
C MET A 139 13.39 10.24 -2.51
N ASN A 140 12.97 10.34 -3.77
CA ASN A 140 13.61 9.63 -4.89
C ASN A 140 15.09 10.02 -5.06
N LYS A 141 15.44 11.27 -4.75
CA LYS A 141 16.82 11.77 -4.84
C LYS A 141 17.67 11.39 -3.63
N THR A 142 17.12 11.44 -2.43
CA THR A 142 17.93 11.46 -1.20
C THR A 142 17.81 10.21 -0.34
N MET A 143 16.69 9.49 -0.41
CA MET A 143 16.43 8.38 0.50
C MET A 143 17.48 7.27 0.36
N LYS A 144 17.98 6.80 1.51
CA LYS A 144 18.92 5.67 1.59
C LYS A 144 18.42 4.62 2.57
N ILE A 145 18.47 3.36 2.15
CA ILE A 145 18.04 2.19 2.91
C ILE A 145 19.22 1.24 3.05
N TYR A 146 19.61 0.94 4.28
CA TYR A 146 20.56 -0.12 4.55
C TYR A 146 19.82 -1.46 4.68
N VAL A 147 20.29 -2.48 3.99
CA VAL A 147 19.74 -3.85 4.09
C VAL A 147 20.71 -4.69 4.90
N TYR A 148 20.24 -5.33 5.97
CA TYR A 148 21.10 -6.22 6.75
C TYR A 148 21.68 -7.33 5.86
N PRO A 149 23.01 -7.54 5.87
CA PRO A 149 23.66 -8.44 4.92
C PRO A 149 23.49 -9.90 5.33
N HIS A 150 23.30 -10.76 4.32
CA HIS A 150 23.19 -12.21 4.45
C HIS A 150 23.91 -12.91 3.30
N GLU A 151 24.58 -14.02 3.61
CA GLU A 151 25.32 -14.81 2.63
C GLU A 151 24.40 -15.73 1.81
N THR A 152 24.80 -16.01 0.57
CA THR A 152 24.14 -17.02 -0.27
C THR A 152 24.33 -18.44 0.23
N THR A 153 25.34 -18.66 1.08
CA THR A 153 25.64 -19.94 1.74
C THR A 153 24.87 -20.15 3.05
N ASP A 154 24.14 -19.13 3.54
CA ASP A 154 23.31 -19.26 4.73
C ASP A 154 22.27 -20.37 4.51
N PRO A 155 22.12 -21.34 5.43
CA PRO A 155 21.10 -22.38 5.32
C PRO A 155 19.68 -21.83 5.12
N PHE A 156 19.42 -20.61 5.57
CA PHE A 156 18.15 -19.88 5.48
C PHE A 156 18.21 -18.74 4.47
N ALA A 157 19.14 -18.76 3.50
CA ALA A 157 19.26 -17.74 2.47
C ALA A 157 17.94 -17.43 1.73
N ASN A 158 17.07 -18.43 1.54
CA ASN A 158 15.73 -18.27 0.94
C ASN A 158 14.77 -17.36 1.74
N ILE A 159 15.05 -17.11 3.02
CA ILE A 159 14.27 -16.22 3.88
C ILE A 159 14.77 -14.79 3.77
N PHE A 160 16.08 -14.58 3.61
CA PHE A 160 16.71 -13.26 3.66
C PHE A 160 17.02 -12.66 2.29
N LEU A 161 17.32 -13.49 1.28
CA LEU A 161 17.65 -13.01 -0.07
C LEU A 161 16.40 -12.87 -0.94
N PRO A 162 16.40 -11.94 -1.91
CA PRO A 162 15.35 -11.85 -2.91
C PRO A 162 15.37 -13.09 -3.81
N ASP A 163 14.20 -13.66 -4.11
CA ASP A 163 14.07 -14.73 -5.09
C ASP A 163 13.78 -14.14 -6.46
N ASN A 164 14.80 -14.14 -7.33
CA ASN A 164 14.71 -13.60 -8.69
C ASN A 164 14.42 -14.68 -9.73
N HIS A 165 14.17 -15.93 -9.33
CA HIS A 165 14.05 -17.05 -10.26
C HIS A 165 12.61 -17.33 -10.70
N GLY A 166 11.61 -16.73 -10.06
CA GLY A 166 10.20 -16.88 -10.41
C GLY A 166 9.36 -15.65 -10.08
N SER A 167 8.23 -15.49 -10.79
CA SER A 167 7.27 -14.42 -10.48
C SER A 167 6.55 -14.73 -9.15
N PRO A 168 6.56 -13.80 -8.18
CA PRO A 168 5.87 -14.01 -6.91
C PRO A 168 4.37 -14.32 -7.08
N GLY A 169 3.89 -15.39 -6.45
CA GLY A 169 2.51 -15.86 -6.62
C GLY A 169 1.57 -15.52 -5.48
N GLY A 170 0.29 -15.32 -5.82
CA GLY A 170 -0.82 -15.35 -4.86
C GLY A 170 -0.73 -14.28 -3.75
N ASN A 171 -1.17 -14.64 -2.54
CA ASN A 171 -1.32 -13.69 -1.43
C ASN A 171 -0.01 -13.07 -0.93
N TYR A 172 1.14 -13.66 -1.27
CA TYR A 172 2.45 -13.22 -0.80
C TYR A 172 3.19 -12.36 -1.83
N ALA A 173 2.60 -12.18 -3.02
CA ALA A 173 3.28 -11.58 -4.15
C ALA A 173 3.85 -10.19 -3.81
N SER A 174 3.06 -9.33 -3.15
CA SER A 174 3.47 -7.97 -2.81
C SER A 174 4.67 -7.91 -1.84
N GLU A 175 4.78 -8.85 -0.90
CA GLU A 175 5.96 -8.95 -0.01
C GLU A 175 7.22 -9.29 -0.81
N SER A 176 7.14 -10.28 -1.70
CA SER A 176 8.27 -10.68 -2.55
C SER A 176 8.63 -9.61 -3.58
N TYR A 177 7.65 -9.00 -4.25
CA TYR A 177 7.88 -7.94 -5.23
C TYR A 177 8.59 -6.75 -4.62
N PHE A 178 8.16 -6.31 -3.43
CA PHE A 178 8.84 -5.23 -2.72
C PHE A 178 10.32 -5.58 -2.47
N LYS A 179 10.60 -6.80 -1.98
CA LYS A 179 11.95 -7.25 -1.67
C LYS A 179 12.86 -7.33 -2.91
N ILE A 180 12.33 -7.85 -4.01
CA ILE A 180 13.04 -7.91 -5.30
C ILE A 180 13.33 -6.49 -5.80
N ALA A 181 12.30 -5.63 -5.85
CA ALA A 181 12.40 -4.25 -6.31
C ALA A 181 13.41 -3.45 -5.48
N LEU A 182 13.35 -3.55 -4.15
CA LEU A 182 14.29 -2.88 -3.26
C LEU A 182 15.73 -3.30 -3.56
N SER A 183 15.98 -4.61 -3.71
CA SER A 183 17.33 -5.14 -3.96
C SER A 183 17.98 -4.67 -5.27
N MET A 184 17.17 -4.21 -6.22
CA MET A 184 17.61 -3.71 -7.53
C MET A 184 17.60 -2.18 -7.63
N SER A 185 17.18 -1.48 -6.57
CA SER A 185 16.94 -0.04 -6.59
C SER A 185 18.15 0.78 -6.14
N HIS A 186 18.20 2.05 -6.55
CA HIS A 186 19.23 3.01 -6.15
C HIS A 186 19.09 3.52 -4.70
N PHE A 187 18.01 3.13 -4.03
CA PHE A 187 17.77 3.44 -2.61
C PHE A 187 18.69 2.64 -1.69
N VAL A 188 19.18 1.47 -2.12
CA VAL A 188 20.05 0.64 -1.28
C VAL A 188 21.43 1.27 -1.14
N THR A 189 21.90 1.43 0.10
CA THR A 189 23.27 1.83 0.44
C THR A 189 24.04 0.67 1.07
N GLN A 190 25.34 0.62 0.81
CA GLN A 190 26.28 -0.28 1.51
C GLN A 190 26.85 0.37 2.78
N ASP A 191 26.77 1.70 2.88
CA ASP A 191 27.18 2.44 4.06
C ASP A 191 25.98 2.65 5.00
N PRO A 192 25.96 2.00 6.18
CA PRO A 192 24.88 2.19 7.15
C PRO A 192 24.85 3.59 7.76
N SER A 193 25.92 4.37 7.70
CA SER A 193 25.94 5.75 8.20
C SER A 193 25.14 6.71 7.31
N ASP A 194 25.01 6.39 6.01
CA ASP A 194 24.22 7.16 5.06
C ASP A 194 22.72 6.87 5.14
N ALA A 195 22.34 5.76 5.77
CA ALA A 195 20.97 5.23 5.74
C ALA A 195 19.98 6.04 6.58
N ASP A 196 18.81 6.33 5.99
CA ASP A 196 17.64 6.90 6.66
C ASP A 196 16.79 5.80 7.31
N LEU A 197 16.77 4.59 6.73
CA LEU A 197 16.02 3.44 7.24
C LEU A 197 16.82 2.14 7.08
N PHE A 198 16.48 1.16 7.91
CA PHE A 198 17.12 -0.16 7.96
C PHE A 198 16.10 -1.26 7.65
N PHE A 199 16.29 -1.97 6.55
CA PHE A 199 15.40 -3.05 6.14
C PHE A 199 15.78 -4.38 6.83
N LEU A 200 14.81 -4.99 7.51
CA LEU A 200 14.89 -6.35 8.04
C LEU A 200 14.42 -7.34 6.96
N PRO A 201 15.31 -8.08 6.27
CA PRO A 201 15.00 -8.72 5.00
C PRO A 201 14.34 -10.10 5.13
N PHE A 202 13.99 -10.53 6.35
CA PHE A 202 13.30 -11.80 6.55
C PHE A 202 11.93 -11.77 5.83
N SER A 203 11.58 -12.88 5.17
CA SER A 203 10.26 -13.07 4.56
C SER A 203 9.41 -13.99 5.42
N ILE A 204 8.28 -13.49 5.90
CA ILE A 204 7.27 -14.29 6.63
C ILE A 204 6.65 -15.31 5.70
N ALA A 205 6.47 -14.97 4.42
CA ALA A 205 6.02 -15.91 3.40
C ALA A 205 7.01 -17.07 3.22
N SER A 206 8.31 -16.80 3.11
CA SER A 206 9.34 -17.85 3.00
C SER A 206 9.39 -18.71 4.26
N MET A 207 9.43 -18.11 5.45
CA MET A 207 9.47 -18.85 6.72
C MET A 207 8.27 -19.79 6.89
N ARG A 208 7.08 -19.36 6.46
CA ARG A 208 5.86 -20.18 6.48
C ARG A 208 6.02 -21.48 5.67
N HIS A 209 6.69 -21.42 4.54
CA HIS A 209 6.85 -22.55 3.62
C HIS A 209 8.14 -23.35 3.86
N ASP A 210 9.06 -22.83 4.67
CA ASP A 210 10.27 -23.55 5.07
C ASP A 210 9.93 -24.66 6.07
N LYS A 211 10.23 -25.93 5.71
CA LYS A 211 9.91 -27.10 6.54
C LYS A 211 10.60 -27.10 7.91
N ARG A 212 11.72 -26.40 8.06
CA ARG A 212 12.49 -26.32 9.30
C ARG A 212 11.86 -25.35 10.29
N ILE A 213 11.11 -24.36 9.80
CA ILE A 213 10.49 -23.30 10.60
C ILE A 213 8.99 -23.53 10.72
N GLY A 214 8.29 -23.53 9.58
CA GLY A 214 6.84 -23.60 9.50
C GLY A 214 6.14 -22.47 10.29
N VAL A 215 4.81 -22.50 10.35
CA VAL A 215 4.03 -21.46 11.06
C VAL A 215 4.42 -21.36 12.54
N GLY A 216 4.68 -22.50 13.19
CA GLY A 216 5.02 -22.56 14.62
C GLY A 216 6.39 -21.98 14.98
N GLY A 217 7.36 -22.04 14.05
CA GLY A 217 8.74 -21.58 14.29
C GLY A 217 8.97 -20.10 14.05
N ILE A 218 8.10 -19.41 13.28
CA ILE A 218 8.29 -18.01 12.83
C ILE A 218 8.65 -17.08 13.99
N LYS A 219 7.88 -17.13 15.08
CA LYS A 219 8.07 -16.24 16.23
C LYS A 219 9.45 -16.41 16.86
N THR A 220 9.88 -17.66 17.03
CA THR A 220 11.21 -17.96 17.60
C THR A 220 12.32 -17.55 16.64
N PHE A 221 12.16 -17.83 15.34
CA PHE A 221 13.14 -17.46 14.33
C PHE A 221 13.37 -15.94 14.29
N ILE A 222 12.30 -15.15 14.31
CA ILE A 222 12.40 -13.68 14.34
C ILE A 222 13.08 -13.21 15.62
N LYS A 223 12.70 -13.73 16.79
CA LYS A 223 13.36 -13.39 18.05
C LYS A 223 14.87 -13.61 17.97
N ASP A 224 15.29 -14.79 17.49
CA ASP A 224 16.71 -15.14 17.39
C ASP A 224 17.43 -14.26 16.34
N TYR A 225 16.76 -13.92 15.24
CA TYR A 225 17.27 -12.99 14.25
C TYR A 225 17.52 -11.59 14.83
N ILE A 226 16.54 -11.04 15.56
CA ILE A 226 16.65 -9.71 16.19
C ILE A 226 17.73 -9.70 17.27
N PHE A 227 17.82 -10.77 18.07
CA PHE A 227 18.91 -10.96 19.02
C PHE A 227 20.27 -10.92 18.31
N ASN A 228 20.43 -11.64 17.20
CA ASN A 228 21.70 -11.67 16.48
C ASN A 228 22.08 -10.31 15.88
N ILE A 229 21.14 -9.60 15.21
CA ILE A 229 21.48 -8.31 14.59
C ILE A 229 21.75 -7.21 15.62
N SER A 230 21.07 -7.25 16.77
CA SER A 230 21.27 -6.27 17.85
C SER A 230 22.61 -6.43 18.57
N HIS A 231 23.18 -7.64 18.58
CA HIS A 231 24.51 -7.91 19.13
C HIS A 231 25.63 -7.74 18.10
N LYS A 232 25.36 -8.03 16.83
CA LYS A 232 26.35 -7.98 15.75
C LYS A 232 26.53 -6.56 15.18
N TYR A 233 25.45 -5.79 15.07
CA TYR A 233 25.47 -4.47 14.43
C TYR A 233 25.00 -3.39 15.40
N PRO A 234 25.68 -2.24 15.47
CA PRO A 234 25.30 -1.18 16.41
C PRO A 234 24.00 -0.46 16.01
N PHE A 235 23.54 -0.60 14.76
CA PHE A 235 22.46 0.20 14.18
C PHE A 235 21.10 -0.03 14.82
N TRP A 236 20.80 -1.27 15.24
CA TRP A 236 19.56 -1.57 15.96
C TRP A 236 19.48 -0.80 17.28
N ASN A 237 20.58 -0.78 18.04
CA ASN A 237 20.63 -0.19 19.38
C ASN A 237 20.57 1.34 19.35
N ARG A 238 20.94 1.99 18.22
CA ARG A 238 20.91 3.45 18.04
C ARG A 238 19.51 4.04 18.28
N THR A 239 18.48 3.37 17.77
CA THR A 239 17.08 3.83 17.85
C THR A 239 16.18 2.86 18.59
N GLY A 240 16.70 1.68 18.96
CA GLY A 240 15.90 0.57 19.48
C GLY A 240 14.98 -0.05 18.42
N GLY A 241 15.30 0.11 17.14
CA GLY A 241 14.51 -0.40 16.02
C GLY A 241 13.55 0.61 15.38
N ALA A 242 13.53 1.87 15.81
CA ALA A 242 12.52 2.85 15.36
C ALA A 242 12.70 3.33 13.91
N ASP A 243 13.91 3.21 13.37
CA ASP A 243 14.25 3.45 11.96
C ASP A 243 14.38 2.12 11.17
N HIS A 244 13.91 1.01 11.75
CA HIS A 244 13.87 -0.29 11.09
C HIS A 244 12.50 -0.57 10.53
N PHE A 245 12.43 -1.32 9.45
CA PHE A 245 11.16 -1.76 8.89
C PHE A 245 11.21 -3.17 8.31
N TYR A 246 10.03 -3.79 8.21
CA TYR A 246 9.85 -5.08 7.53
C TYR A 246 8.54 -5.08 6.74
N VAL A 247 8.43 -5.99 5.76
CA VAL A 247 7.24 -6.15 4.93
C VAL A 247 6.58 -7.50 5.21
N ALA A 248 5.26 -7.50 5.38
CA ALA A 248 4.47 -8.72 5.61
C ALA A 248 3.10 -8.66 4.95
N CYS A 249 2.84 -9.49 3.94
CA CYS A 249 1.55 -9.49 3.23
C CYS A 249 0.62 -10.66 3.54
N HIS A 250 0.77 -11.27 4.72
CA HIS A 250 -0.08 -12.35 5.19
C HIS A 250 -0.59 -12.12 6.61
N SER A 251 -1.73 -12.73 6.95
CA SER A 251 -2.36 -12.63 8.29
C SER A 251 -1.48 -13.14 9.45
N ILE A 252 -0.45 -13.94 9.14
CA ILE A 252 0.55 -14.42 10.10
C ILE A 252 1.44 -13.27 10.60
N GLY A 253 1.61 -12.20 9.81
CA GLY A 253 2.42 -11.03 10.20
C GLY A 253 1.98 -10.43 11.53
N ARG A 254 0.68 -10.49 11.86
CA ARG A 254 0.14 -9.99 13.15
C ARG A 254 0.74 -10.65 14.38
N THR A 255 1.03 -11.95 14.28
CA THR A 255 1.53 -12.74 15.41
C THR A 255 3.01 -13.05 15.29
N ALA A 256 3.62 -12.80 14.13
CA ALA A 256 5.01 -13.12 13.83
C ALA A 256 5.98 -12.49 14.84
N MET A 257 5.65 -11.30 15.35
CA MET A 257 6.51 -10.51 16.24
C MET A 257 6.24 -10.74 17.73
N GLU A 258 5.31 -11.63 18.13
CA GLU A 258 4.94 -11.81 19.55
C GLU A 258 6.11 -12.18 20.49
N LYS A 259 7.15 -12.85 19.97
CA LYS A 259 8.36 -13.19 20.75
C LYS A 259 9.49 -12.15 20.61
N ALA A 260 9.25 -11.08 19.85
CA ALA A 260 10.14 -9.93 19.65
C ALA A 260 9.31 -8.63 19.77
N PRO A 261 8.71 -8.35 20.94
CA PRO A 261 7.82 -7.21 21.14
C PRO A 261 8.47 -5.86 20.79
N GLU A 262 9.78 -5.74 20.96
CA GLU A 262 10.58 -4.57 20.56
C GLU A 262 10.42 -4.22 19.07
N VAL A 263 10.30 -5.23 18.19
CA VAL A 263 10.03 -5.02 16.76
C VAL A 263 8.62 -4.49 16.56
N SER A 264 7.64 -5.07 17.27
CA SER A 264 6.24 -4.67 17.13
C SER A 264 6.02 -3.21 17.53
N LEU A 265 6.70 -2.79 18.60
CA LEU A 265 6.60 -1.48 19.20
C LEU A 265 7.36 -0.40 18.40
N ASN A 266 8.59 -0.69 17.97
CA ASN A 266 9.46 0.34 17.41
C ASN A 266 9.55 0.28 15.89
N ALA A 267 9.73 -0.90 15.30
CA ALA A 267 9.93 -1.00 13.84
C ALA A 267 8.65 -0.66 13.07
N ILE A 268 8.83 -0.02 11.92
CA ILE A 268 7.76 0.29 10.98
C ILE A 268 7.30 -1.01 10.32
N GLN A 269 6.03 -1.35 10.49
CA GLN A 269 5.43 -2.51 9.84
C GLN A 269 4.80 -2.09 8.53
N VAL A 270 5.19 -2.73 7.43
CA VAL A 270 4.55 -2.54 6.13
C VAL A 270 3.70 -3.76 5.83
N VAL A 271 2.38 -3.63 5.91
CA VAL A 271 1.48 -4.78 5.94
C VAL A 271 0.30 -4.69 4.98
N CYS A 272 -0.11 -5.84 4.45
CA CYS A 272 -1.35 -5.94 3.68
C CYS A 272 -2.63 -6.09 4.55
N SER A 273 -2.47 -6.34 5.86
CA SER A 273 -3.57 -6.57 6.82
C SER A 273 -3.66 -5.44 7.86
N SER A 274 -3.86 -4.21 7.41
CA SER A 274 -3.87 -2.99 8.22
C SER A 274 -5.27 -2.68 8.77
N SER A 275 -5.40 -2.51 10.09
CA SER A 275 -6.68 -2.11 10.67
C SER A 275 -6.48 -1.44 12.02
N TYR A 276 -7.21 -0.34 12.26
CA TYR A 276 -7.08 0.48 13.47
C TYR A 276 -7.34 -0.25 14.79
N PHE A 277 -8.02 -1.40 14.76
CA PHE A 277 -8.35 -2.19 15.96
C PHE A 277 -7.64 -3.54 16.03
N LEU A 278 -6.75 -3.84 15.08
CA LEU A 278 -5.94 -5.05 15.15
C LEU A 278 -4.71 -4.82 16.04
N GLN A 279 -4.47 -5.75 16.96
CA GLN A 279 -3.28 -5.74 17.78
C GLN A 279 -2.03 -5.77 16.89
N GLY A 280 -1.07 -4.91 17.18
CA GLY A 280 0.22 -4.84 16.50
C GLY A 280 0.26 -3.93 15.28
N TYR A 281 -0.83 -3.25 14.90
CA TYR A 281 -0.82 -2.24 13.84
C TYR A 281 -1.11 -0.84 14.40
N THR A 282 -0.26 0.12 14.06
CA THR A 282 -0.34 1.51 14.53
C THR A 282 -0.27 2.45 13.34
N ALA A 283 -1.39 2.99 12.86
CA ALA A 283 -1.46 3.75 11.60
C ALA A 283 -0.47 4.92 11.47
N HIS A 284 -0.15 5.61 12.58
CA HIS A 284 0.82 6.72 12.56
C HIS A 284 2.29 6.27 12.50
N LYS A 285 2.57 4.98 12.73
CA LYS A 285 3.91 4.37 12.69
C LYS A 285 4.07 3.40 11.51
N ASP A 286 3.02 2.65 11.20
CA ASP A 286 3.00 1.53 10.27
C ASP A 286 2.33 1.92 8.95
N ALA A 287 2.64 1.21 7.88
CA ALA A 287 2.14 1.49 6.54
C ALA A 287 1.26 0.36 5.99
N SER A 288 0.17 0.75 5.34
CA SER A 288 -0.75 -0.16 4.64
C SER A 288 -0.33 -0.30 3.18
N ILE A 289 -0.25 -1.54 2.68
CA ILE A 289 0.08 -1.82 1.28
C ILE A 289 -0.93 -2.74 0.63
N PRO A 290 -1.21 -2.62 -0.68
CA PRO A 290 -2.21 -3.44 -1.32
C PRO A 290 -1.67 -4.85 -1.59
N GLN A 291 -2.49 -5.87 -1.29
CA GLN A 291 -2.22 -7.22 -1.80
C GLN A 291 -2.60 -7.25 -3.28
N ILE A 292 -1.60 -7.37 -4.16
CA ILE A 292 -1.79 -7.40 -5.62
C ILE A 292 -1.31 -8.74 -6.14
N TRP A 293 -2.16 -9.42 -6.91
CA TRP A 293 -1.75 -10.59 -7.66
C TRP A 293 -1.19 -10.14 -9.01
N PRO A 294 0.02 -10.56 -9.40
CA PRO A 294 0.58 -10.18 -10.69
C PRO A 294 -0.26 -10.76 -11.82
N ARG A 295 -0.38 -9.98 -12.89
CA ARG A 295 -1.14 -10.34 -14.08
C ARG A 295 -0.27 -10.09 -15.31
N PRO A 296 0.10 -11.12 -16.07
CA PRO A 296 0.85 -10.92 -17.30
C PRO A 296 -0.07 -10.34 -18.39
N GLY A 297 0.53 -9.59 -19.31
CA GLY A 297 -0.13 -9.08 -20.51
C GLY A 297 -0.73 -7.69 -20.36
N VAL A 298 -1.44 -7.26 -21.41
CA VAL A 298 -2.04 -5.93 -21.49
C VAL A 298 -3.27 -5.88 -20.58
N ARG A 299 -3.35 -4.83 -19.76
CA ARG A 299 -4.51 -4.58 -18.90
C ARG A 299 -5.78 -4.44 -19.76
N PRO A 300 -6.80 -5.29 -19.55
CA PRO A 300 -8.06 -5.16 -20.26
C PRO A 300 -8.86 -3.97 -19.72
N THR A 301 -9.58 -3.29 -20.60
CA THR A 301 -10.48 -2.19 -20.22
C THR A 301 -11.86 -2.41 -20.83
N ARG A 302 -12.90 -1.91 -20.15
CA ARG A 302 -14.28 -1.92 -20.64
C ARG A 302 -14.92 -0.56 -20.36
N HIS A 303 -15.50 0.03 -21.39
CA HIS A 303 -16.15 1.33 -21.32
C HIS A 303 -17.27 1.32 -20.25
N PRO A 304 -17.45 2.39 -19.45
CA PRO A 304 -18.44 2.42 -18.36
C PRO A 304 -19.88 2.06 -18.80
N SER A 305 -20.28 2.43 -20.01
CA SER A 305 -21.61 2.10 -20.56
C SER A 305 -21.79 0.62 -20.95
N LYS A 306 -20.71 -0.16 -21.03
CA LYS A 306 -20.72 -1.60 -21.31
C LYS A 306 -20.62 -2.45 -20.05
N ARG A 307 -20.65 -1.82 -18.87
CA ARG A 307 -20.68 -2.48 -17.56
C ARG A 307 -22.13 -2.60 -17.10
N GLU A 308 -22.73 -3.76 -17.36
CA GLU A 308 -24.15 -4.02 -17.15
C GLU A 308 -24.48 -4.37 -15.70
N MET A 309 -23.57 -5.05 -14.99
CA MET A 309 -23.78 -5.46 -13.60
C MET A 309 -23.59 -4.26 -12.67
N LEU A 310 -24.53 -4.02 -11.75
CA LEU A 310 -24.40 -2.94 -10.76
C LEU A 310 -23.20 -3.23 -9.86
N ALA A 311 -23.18 -4.39 -9.21
CA ALA A 311 -22.08 -4.76 -8.34
C ALA A 311 -21.76 -6.25 -8.39
N PHE A 312 -20.51 -6.60 -8.09
CA PHE A 312 -20.05 -7.98 -8.10
C PHE A 312 -19.23 -8.35 -6.87
N TYR A 313 -19.49 -9.55 -6.35
CA TYR A 313 -18.69 -10.22 -5.33
C TYR A 313 -18.57 -11.72 -5.65
N ALA A 314 -17.38 -12.27 -5.49
CA ALA A 314 -17.19 -13.72 -5.41
C ALA A 314 -16.19 -14.07 -4.30
N GLY A 315 -16.53 -15.00 -3.41
CA GLY A 315 -15.63 -15.41 -2.33
C GLY A 315 -16.27 -16.33 -1.29
N ALA A 316 -15.42 -17.08 -0.57
CA ALA A 316 -15.86 -17.96 0.50
C ALA A 316 -16.44 -17.18 1.70
N MET A 317 -17.49 -17.72 2.32
CA MET A 317 -18.14 -17.18 3.53
C MET A 317 -17.31 -17.53 4.77
N ASN A 318 -16.21 -16.83 4.97
CA ASN A 318 -15.30 -17.06 6.10
C ASN A 318 -15.30 -15.91 7.12
N SER A 319 -16.36 -15.11 7.15
CA SER A 319 -16.58 -14.01 8.09
C SER A 319 -18.06 -13.64 8.14
N ARG A 320 -18.48 -13.03 9.25
CA ARG A 320 -19.86 -12.51 9.41
C ARG A 320 -20.25 -11.50 8.32
N VAL A 321 -19.30 -10.67 7.89
CA VAL A 321 -19.52 -9.68 6.82
C VAL A 321 -19.84 -10.37 5.49
N ARG A 322 -19.07 -11.40 5.12
CA ARG A 322 -19.30 -12.15 3.89
C ARG A 322 -20.55 -13.01 3.97
N GLU A 323 -20.85 -13.57 5.14
CA GLU A 323 -22.09 -14.31 5.39
C GLU A 323 -23.30 -13.40 5.17
N SER A 324 -23.31 -12.22 5.81
CA SER A 324 -24.38 -11.24 5.64
C SER A 324 -24.50 -10.79 4.18
N LEU A 325 -23.41 -10.43 3.51
CA LEU A 325 -23.42 -10.05 2.10
C LEU A 325 -24.03 -11.13 1.21
N VAL A 326 -23.61 -12.39 1.39
CA VAL A 326 -24.13 -13.51 0.60
C VAL A 326 -25.60 -13.74 0.89
N GLN A 327 -26.00 -13.81 2.16
CA GLN A 327 -27.40 -14.06 2.53
C GLN A 327 -28.34 -12.98 2.00
N THR A 328 -27.90 -11.72 2.00
CA THR A 328 -28.72 -10.60 1.52
C THR A 328 -28.86 -10.57 0.00
N TRP A 329 -27.78 -10.84 -0.75
CA TRP A 329 -27.74 -10.50 -2.19
C TRP A 329 -27.57 -11.68 -3.15
N ILE A 330 -27.44 -12.92 -2.70
CA ILE A 330 -27.22 -14.09 -3.59
C ILE A 330 -28.30 -14.30 -4.66
N ASN A 331 -29.52 -13.82 -4.43
CA ASN A 331 -30.67 -13.96 -5.34
C ASN A 331 -30.99 -12.67 -6.11
N ASP A 332 -30.15 -11.63 -6.01
CA ASP A 332 -30.37 -10.37 -6.72
C ASP A 332 -29.87 -10.45 -8.17
N SER A 333 -30.56 -9.77 -9.10
CA SER A 333 -30.23 -9.78 -10.54
C SER A 333 -29.19 -8.75 -10.96
N GLU A 334 -28.93 -7.73 -10.15
CA GLU A 334 -28.02 -6.61 -10.46
C GLU A 334 -26.78 -6.57 -9.55
N ILE A 335 -26.89 -7.13 -8.34
CA ILE A 335 -25.76 -7.36 -7.45
C ILE A 335 -25.40 -8.85 -7.51
N ALA A 336 -24.45 -9.20 -8.36
CA ALA A 336 -24.00 -10.57 -8.56
C ALA A 336 -23.10 -11.04 -7.40
N VAL A 337 -23.66 -11.85 -6.49
CA VAL A 337 -22.95 -12.41 -5.34
C VAL A 337 -22.78 -13.92 -5.45
N HIS A 338 -21.54 -14.39 -5.38
CA HIS A 338 -21.19 -15.80 -5.51
C HIS A 338 -20.37 -16.33 -4.33
N GLN A 339 -20.90 -17.36 -3.66
CA GLN A 339 -20.21 -18.06 -2.56
C GLN A 339 -19.28 -19.21 -3.03
N LYS A 340 -19.35 -19.59 -4.31
CA LYS A 340 -18.62 -20.72 -4.90
C LYS A 340 -17.81 -20.27 -6.11
N ARG A 341 -16.99 -21.18 -6.65
CA ARG A 341 -16.26 -20.98 -7.91
C ARG A 341 -17.25 -20.59 -9.02
N LEU A 342 -16.89 -19.56 -9.76
CA LEU A 342 -17.69 -19.01 -10.85
C LEU A 342 -17.72 -19.96 -12.04
N LYS A 343 -18.82 -19.89 -12.80
CA LYS A 343 -18.93 -20.51 -14.12
C LYS A 343 -18.26 -19.65 -15.20
N THR A 344 -18.36 -18.32 -15.06
CA THR A 344 -17.66 -17.34 -15.89
C THR A 344 -16.25 -17.09 -15.37
N PRO A 345 -15.29 -16.71 -16.24
CA PRO A 345 -13.99 -16.22 -15.77
C PRO A 345 -14.17 -15.04 -14.81
N TYR A 346 -13.45 -15.06 -13.68
CA TYR A 346 -13.52 -14.01 -12.67
C TYR A 346 -13.19 -12.62 -13.22
N SER A 347 -12.26 -12.54 -14.18
CA SER A 347 -11.92 -11.31 -14.90
C SER A 347 -13.09 -10.72 -15.67
N GLU A 348 -13.90 -11.54 -16.34
CA GLU A 348 -15.06 -11.08 -17.11
C GLU A 348 -16.14 -10.49 -16.20
N SER A 349 -16.36 -11.10 -15.03
CA SER A 349 -17.28 -10.58 -14.04
C SER A 349 -16.84 -9.22 -13.49
N LEU A 350 -15.54 -9.03 -13.22
CA LEU A 350 -15.00 -7.73 -12.81
C LEU A 350 -15.08 -6.68 -13.92
N LEU A 351 -14.73 -7.05 -15.16
CA LEU A 351 -14.82 -6.16 -16.33
C LEU A 351 -16.25 -5.73 -16.62
N GLY A 352 -17.24 -6.60 -16.42
CA GLY A 352 -18.66 -6.34 -16.67
C GLY A 352 -19.37 -5.58 -15.56
N SER A 353 -18.71 -5.32 -14.42
CA SER A 353 -19.34 -4.69 -13.25
C SER A 353 -18.97 -3.23 -13.10
N LYS A 354 -19.94 -2.41 -12.67
CA LYS A 354 -19.73 -1.00 -12.31
C LYS A 354 -18.96 -0.90 -10.99
N PHE A 355 -19.44 -1.63 -9.98
CA PHE A 355 -18.87 -1.69 -8.64
C PHE A 355 -18.35 -3.08 -8.29
N CYS A 356 -17.27 -3.16 -7.52
CA CYS A 356 -16.65 -4.44 -7.14
C CYS A 356 -16.48 -4.48 -5.64
N ILE A 357 -17.18 -5.43 -5.01
CA ILE A 357 -17.32 -5.46 -3.56
C ILE A 357 -16.10 -6.15 -2.95
N HIS A 358 -15.41 -5.40 -2.11
CA HIS A 358 -14.43 -5.88 -1.16
C HIS A 358 -15.10 -6.10 0.19
N ALA A 359 -15.40 -7.35 0.53
CA ALA A 359 -15.89 -7.70 1.86
C ALA A 359 -14.78 -8.33 2.71
N LYS A 360 -14.58 -7.78 3.92
CA LYS A 360 -13.65 -8.29 4.94
C LYS A 360 -13.88 -9.78 5.16
N GLY A 361 -12.82 -10.59 5.04
CA GLY A 361 -12.83 -12.01 5.36
C GLY A 361 -12.47 -12.25 6.82
N PHE A 362 -11.69 -13.30 7.08
CA PHE A 362 -10.99 -13.45 8.36
C PHE A 362 -10.15 -12.19 8.67
N GLU A 363 -9.46 -11.68 7.64
CA GLU A 363 -8.79 -10.37 7.65
C GLU A 363 -9.41 -9.41 6.64
N VAL A 364 -9.05 -8.13 6.79
CA VAL A 364 -9.30 -7.09 5.79
C VAL A 364 -8.51 -7.34 4.50
N ASN A 365 -7.36 -8.01 4.60
CA ASN A 365 -6.49 -8.26 3.47
C ASN A 365 -7.14 -9.19 2.41
N THR A 366 -7.23 -8.69 1.17
CA THR A 366 -7.52 -9.52 -0.01
C THR A 366 -7.14 -8.78 -1.30
N ALA A 367 -6.72 -9.56 -2.30
CA ALA A 367 -6.49 -9.08 -3.66
C ALA A 367 -7.66 -8.35 -4.33
N ARG A 368 -8.89 -8.43 -3.79
CA ARG A 368 -10.10 -7.85 -4.42
C ARG A 368 -10.02 -6.35 -4.68
N ILE A 369 -9.32 -5.59 -3.84
CA ILE A 369 -9.13 -4.14 -4.08
C ILE A 369 -8.24 -3.95 -5.31
N GLY A 370 -7.07 -4.60 -5.34
CA GLY A 370 -6.17 -4.56 -6.48
C GLY A 370 -6.85 -5.06 -7.76
N ASP A 371 -7.67 -6.11 -7.66
CA ASP A 371 -8.46 -6.64 -8.77
C ASP A 371 -9.48 -5.63 -9.29
N ALA A 372 -10.28 -5.04 -8.40
CA ALA A 372 -11.28 -4.04 -8.78
C ALA A 372 -10.63 -2.87 -9.53
N ILE A 373 -9.55 -2.33 -8.95
CA ILE A 373 -8.79 -1.24 -9.55
C ILE A 373 -8.21 -1.68 -10.90
N TYR A 374 -7.54 -2.83 -10.98
CA TYR A 374 -6.94 -3.36 -12.21
C TYR A 374 -7.94 -3.49 -13.36
N TYR A 375 -9.17 -3.97 -13.09
CA TYR A 375 -10.21 -4.12 -14.11
C TYR A 375 -11.09 -2.88 -14.28
N GLY A 376 -10.74 -1.75 -13.65
CA GLY A 376 -11.42 -0.45 -13.82
C GLY A 376 -12.82 -0.39 -13.21
N CYS A 377 -13.05 -1.19 -12.18
CA CYS A 377 -14.30 -1.31 -11.43
C CYS A 377 -14.19 -0.49 -10.13
N VAL A 378 -15.22 0.27 -9.77
CA VAL A 378 -15.18 1.12 -8.55
C VAL A 378 -15.22 0.22 -7.31
N PRO A 379 -14.19 0.22 -6.44
CA PRO A 379 -14.18 -0.62 -5.24
C PRO A 379 -15.27 -0.20 -4.26
N VAL A 380 -16.01 -1.17 -3.72
CA VAL A 380 -16.93 -0.98 -2.60
C VAL A 380 -16.34 -1.65 -1.37
N VAL A 381 -15.93 -0.88 -0.38
CA VAL A 381 -15.21 -1.36 0.81
C VAL A 381 -16.20 -1.63 1.93
N LEU A 382 -16.47 -2.92 2.19
CA LEU A 382 -17.22 -3.46 3.32
C LEU A 382 -16.23 -4.08 4.32
N ALA A 383 -15.41 -3.22 4.92
CA ALA A 383 -14.37 -3.61 5.84
C ALA A 383 -14.18 -2.51 6.88
N ASP A 384 -15.02 -2.51 7.92
CA ASP A 384 -14.95 -1.50 8.97
C ASP A 384 -13.54 -1.43 9.57
N HIS A 385 -13.04 -0.19 9.72
CA HIS A 385 -11.74 0.13 10.28
C HIS A 385 -10.53 -0.40 9.49
N TYR A 386 -10.71 -0.66 8.20
CA TYR A 386 -9.60 -0.92 7.30
C TYR A 386 -8.84 0.38 7.04
N ASP A 387 -7.55 0.40 7.36
CA ASP A 387 -6.64 1.47 6.97
C ASP A 387 -6.19 1.24 5.51
N LEU A 388 -6.82 1.95 4.57
CA LEU A 388 -6.72 1.64 3.15
C LEU A 388 -5.31 1.93 2.61
N PRO A 389 -4.79 1.12 1.67
CA PRO A 389 -3.44 1.34 1.15
C PRO A 389 -3.28 2.72 0.53
N PHE A 390 -2.15 3.36 0.83
CA PHE A 390 -1.82 4.71 0.36
C PHE A 390 -2.80 5.80 0.78
N GLY A 391 -3.50 5.62 1.90
CA GLY A 391 -4.47 6.58 2.42
C GLY A 391 -3.89 7.95 2.75
N ASP A 392 -2.59 8.04 3.06
CA ASP A 392 -1.90 9.31 3.31
C ASP A 392 -1.74 10.16 2.02
N VAL A 393 -1.81 9.51 0.85
CA VAL A 393 -1.59 10.15 -0.46
C VAL A 393 -2.88 10.24 -1.28
N LEU A 394 -3.64 9.15 -1.32
CA LEU A 394 -4.78 8.96 -2.20
C LEU A 394 -6.10 9.22 -1.49
N ASN A 395 -6.90 10.13 -2.06
CA ASN A 395 -8.25 10.38 -1.62
C ASN A 395 -9.19 9.26 -2.05
N TRP A 396 -9.30 8.21 -1.24
CA TRP A 396 -10.15 7.04 -1.49
C TRP A 396 -11.62 7.39 -1.73
N ASN A 397 -12.14 8.48 -1.16
CA ASN A 397 -13.52 8.94 -1.38
C ASN A 397 -13.78 9.45 -2.80
N SER A 398 -12.72 9.68 -3.59
CA SER A 398 -12.83 10.12 -4.98
C SER A 398 -12.93 8.97 -5.99
N PHE A 399 -12.59 7.73 -5.60
CA PHE A 399 -12.55 6.57 -6.50
C PHE A 399 -13.09 5.26 -5.89
N SER A 400 -13.65 5.30 -4.69
CA SER A 400 -14.23 4.14 -4.00
C SER A 400 -15.49 4.52 -3.23
N VAL A 401 -16.22 3.50 -2.79
CA VAL A 401 -17.39 3.63 -1.92
C VAL A 401 -17.14 2.85 -0.63
N VAL A 402 -16.88 3.54 0.48
CA VAL A 402 -16.75 2.89 1.80
C VAL A 402 -18.14 2.79 2.43
N VAL A 403 -18.56 1.56 2.77
CA VAL A 403 -19.89 1.29 3.32
C VAL A 403 -19.72 0.54 4.64
N SER A 404 -20.43 1.00 5.67
CA SER A 404 -20.47 0.32 6.96
C SER A 404 -20.98 -1.12 6.78
N THR A 405 -20.40 -2.08 7.49
CA THR A 405 -20.88 -3.47 7.40
C THR A 405 -22.32 -3.64 7.90
N GLN A 406 -22.85 -2.68 8.66
CA GLN A 406 -24.24 -2.64 9.09
C GLN A 406 -25.21 -2.24 7.96
N ASP A 407 -24.70 -1.57 6.92
CA ASP A 407 -25.49 -1.03 5.81
C ASP A 407 -25.52 -1.95 4.58
N ILE A 408 -25.10 -3.22 4.73
CA ILE A 408 -25.11 -4.22 3.64
C ILE A 408 -26.50 -4.32 2.97
N ALA A 409 -27.58 -4.21 3.75
CA ALA A 409 -28.95 -4.27 3.23
C ALA A 409 -29.31 -3.07 2.33
N PHE A 410 -28.60 -1.95 2.43
CA PHE A 410 -28.84 -0.73 1.67
C PHE A 410 -27.90 -0.57 0.46
N LEU A 411 -27.04 -1.56 0.18
CA LEU A 411 -26.05 -1.48 -0.90
C LEU A 411 -26.65 -1.08 -2.24
N LYS A 412 -27.72 -1.75 -2.70
CA LYS A 412 -28.36 -1.40 -3.99
C LYS A 412 -28.82 0.07 -4.02
N THR A 413 -29.45 0.55 -2.95
CA THR A 413 -29.90 1.94 -2.85
C THR A 413 -28.75 2.94 -2.88
N ILE A 414 -27.66 2.66 -2.16
CA ILE A 414 -26.46 3.50 -2.14
C ILE A 414 -25.84 3.57 -3.52
N LEU A 415 -25.62 2.42 -4.16
CA LEU A 415 -24.94 2.33 -5.45
C LEU A 415 -25.77 2.93 -6.59
N ASN A 416 -27.09 2.73 -6.61
CA ASN A 416 -27.96 3.34 -7.61
C ASN A 416 -27.94 4.87 -7.53
N LYS A 417 -27.98 5.46 -6.32
CA LYS A 417 -27.83 6.92 -6.15
C LYS A 417 -26.53 7.48 -6.77
N ILE A 418 -25.43 6.74 -6.65
CA ILE A 418 -24.13 7.13 -7.23
C ILE A 418 -24.16 7.05 -8.76
N VAL A 419 -24.85 6.05 -9.32
CA VAL A 419 -25.02 5.91 -10.77
C VAL A 419 -25.93 7.00 -11.34
N GLU A 420 -27.04 7.30 -10.66
CA GLU A 420 -28.03 8.30 -11.08
C GLU A 420 -27.51 9.74 -11.03
N SER A 421 -26.52 10.03 -10.19
CA SER A 421 -25.94 11.36 -9.99
C SER A 421 -24.71 11.66 -10.86
N ASP A 422 -24.39 10.80 -11.83
CA ASP A 422 -23.15 10.81 -12.62
C ASP A 422 -21.83 10.73 -11.82
N GLU A 423 -21.90 10.58 -10.49
CA GLU A 423 -20.71 10.42 -9.63
C GLU A 423 -19.96 9.13 -9.97
N TYR A 424 -20.67 8.08 -10.40
CA TYR A 424 -20.06 6.84 -10.88
C TYR A 424 -19.03 7.05 -12.00
N LEU A 425 -19.33 7.89 -13.01
CA LEU A 425 -18.42 8.11 -14.13
C LEU A 425 -17.13 8.83 -13.68
N LYS A 426 -17.26 9.75 -12.72
CA LYS A 426 -16.11 10.44 -12.11
C LYS A 426 -15.25 9.46 -11.31
N MET A 427 -15.88 8.65 -10.44
CA MET A 427 -15.18 7.62 -9.66
C MET A 427 -14.47 6.62 -10.57
N GLN A 428 -15.13 6.14 -11.63
CA GLN A 428 -14.55 5.17 -12.56
C GLN A 428 -13.34 5.76 -13.30
N LYS A 429 -13.41 7.01 -13.75
CA LYS A 429 -12.27 7.72 -14.34
C LYS A 429 -11.11 7.82 -13.34
N ASN A 430 -11.41 8.15 -12.09
CA ASN A 430 -10.42 8.24 -11.03
C ASN A 430 -9.80 6.87 -10.69
N VAL A 431 -10.57 5.78 -10.74
CA VAL A 431 -10.02 4.40 -10.64
C VAL A 431 -8.96 4.17 -11.70
N LEU A 432 -9.23 4.52 -12.97
CA LEU A 432 -8.26 4.36 -14.06
C LEU A 432 -7.00 5.19 -13.84
N GLN A 433 -7.13 6.39 -13.25
CA GLN A 433 -6.00 7.25 -12.93
C GLN A 433 -5.10 6.66 -11.83
N VAL A 434 -5.68 6.06 -10.78
CA VAL A 434 -4.91 5.49 -9.66
C VAL A 434 -4.35 4.10 -9.95
N GLN A 435 -4.78 3.42 -11.03
CA GLN A 435 -4.32 2.06 -11.36
C GLN A 435 -2.80 1.87 -11.32
N LYS A 436 -2.04 2.87 -11.77
CA LYS A 436 -0.57 2.83 -11.75
C LYS A 436 0.00 2.58 -10.36
N HIS A 437 -0.64 3.09 -9.32
CA HIS A 437 -0.22 2.94 -7.92
C HIS A 437 -0.50 1.55 -7.34
N PHE A 438 -1.29 0.72 -8.04
CA PHE A 438 -1.70 -0.62 -7.61
C PHE A 438 -1.18 -1.69 -8.57
N GLU A 439 0.01 -1.47 -9.13
CA GLU A 439 0.70 -2.38 -10.03
C GLU A 439 2.14 -2.63 -9.57
N TRP A 440 2.61 -3.87 -9.71
CA TRP A 440 4.00 -4.24 -9.48
C TRP A 440 4.68 -4.48 -10.82
N HIS A 441 5.83 -3.87 -11.01
CA HIS A 441 6.70 -4.12 -12.15
C HIS A 441 7.94 -4.90 -11.72
N GLN A 442 8.50 -5.71 -12.62
CA GLN A 442 9.79 -6.36 -12.38
C GLN A 442 10.91 -5.34 -12.23
N ILE A 443 10.89 -4.31 -13.08
CA ILE A 443 11.71 -3.12 -12.94
C ILE A 443 10.76 -2.00 -12.52
N PRO A 444 10.86 -1.48 -11.29
CA PRO A 444 9.95 -0.46 -10.80
C PRO A 444 9.89 0.76 -11.70
N VAL A 445 8.69 1.30 -11.88
CA VAL A 445 8.45 2.54 -12.64
C VAL A 445 7.88 3.61 -11.71
N ASP A 446 8.11 4.87 -12.04
CA ASP A 446 7.67 5.98 -11.20
C ASP A 446 6.19 5.86 -10.79
N PHE A 447 5.95 6.11 -9.49
CA PHE A 447 4.65 6.04 -8.85
C PHE A 447 3.96 4.67 -8.84
N ASP A 448 4.64 3.58 -9.21
CA ASP A 448 4.09 2.24 -9.03
C ASP A 448 3.99 1.83 -7.56
N THR A 449 3.51 0.61 -7.29
CA THR A 449 3.34 0.15 -5.91
C THR A 449 4.65 0.22 -5.12
N PHE A 450 5.80 -0.09 -5.73
CA PHE A 450 7.09 -0.04 -5.03
C PHE A 450 7.42 1.38 -4.54
N TYR A 451 7.33 2.35 -5.44
CA TYR A 451 7.61 3.74 -5.11
C TYR A 451 6.60 4.34 -4.14
N MET A 452 5.32 3.95 -4.23
CA MET A 452 4.31 4.37 -3.27
C MET A 452 4.60 3.81 -1.87
N VAL A 453 5.07 2.56 -1.75
CA VAL A 453 5.51 2.00 -0.46
C VAL A 453 6.73 2.71 0.09
N LEU A 454 7.71 3.06 -0.75
CA LEU A 454 8.86 3.86 -0.32
C LEU A 454 8.42 5.24 0.19
N TYR A 455 7.41 5.85 -0.43
CA TYR A 455 6.87 7.12 0.03
C TYR A 455 6.20 7.00 1.41
N GLU A 456 5.44 5.94 1.64
CA GLU A 456 4.87 5.67 2.98
C GLU A 456 5.96 5.51 4.06
N LEU A 457 7.05 4.82 3.72
CA LEU A 457 8.21 4.68 4.59
C LEU A 457 8.93 6.02 4.80
N TRP A 458 9.07 6.82 3.75
CA TRP A 458 9.64 8.16 3.81
C TRP A 458 8.86 9.02 4.81
N LEU A 459 7.54 9.05 4.76
CA LEU A 459 6.72 9.79 5.73
C LEU A 459 6.95 9.36 7.19
N ARG A 460 7.34 8.10 7.42
CA ARG A 460 7.52 7.49 8.74
C ARG A 460 8.98 7.46 9.23
N ARG A 461 9.92 8.04 8.48
CA ARG A 461 11.36 8.01 8.80
C ARG A 461 11.76 8.76 10.08
N SER A 462 10.90 9.65 10.57
CA SER A 462 11.18 10.46 11.77
C SER A 462 11.20 9.59 13.03
N SER A 463 12.38 9.38 13.60
CA SER A 463 12.59 8.49 14.76
C SER A 463 11.96 9.06 16.03
N VAL A 464 10.89 8.46 16.54
CA VAL A 464 10.40 8.68 17.91
C VAL A 464 10.54 7.38 18.69
N ARG A 465 11.42 7.38 19.71
CA ARG A 465 11.60 6.24 20.61
C ARG A 465 10.43 6.17 21.59
N ILE A 466 9.81 4.99 21.71
CA ILE A 466 8.90 4.68 22.81
C ILE A 466 9.64 3.75 23.79
N HIS A 467 9.97 4.26 24.97
CA HIS A 467 10.51 3.42 26.04
C HIS A 467 9.38 2.60 26.66
N SER A 468 9.48 1.27 26.60
CA SER A 468 8.62 0.41 27.42
C SER A 468 9.04 0.58 28.88
N PHE A 469 8.14 1.10 29.72
CA PHE A 469 8.30 0.99 31.16
C PHE A 469 7.98 -0.45 31.54
N ASN A 470 8.96 -1.15 32.12
CA ASN A 470 8.81 -2.52 32.63
C ASN A 470 7.80 -2.61 33.78
#